data_AF-A0AB34JHC7-F1
#
_entry.id   AF-A0AB34JHC7-F1
#
_cell.length_a   1.000
_cell.length_b   1.000
_cell.length_c   1.000
_cell.angle_alpha   90.00
_cell.angle_beta   90.00
_cell.angle_gamma   90.00
#
_symmetry.space_group_name_H-M   'P 1'
#
loop_
_entity.id
_entity.type
_entity.pdbx_description
1 polymer ?
#
loop_
_entity_poly.entity_id
_entity_poly.type
_entity_poly.pdbx_seq_one_letter_code
_entity_poly.pdbx_strand_id
1 'polypeptide(L)'
;MPAARVLLLAVGYATALRLPSAGSTASARPTSTRREILPVVTSAAAALFAVRVSAYDTLPTVDPDFEKIERLRLEREAATKKKTQQVLSFVKAIEAARTKDEFITAADKFAIFIIGEGKFPEGLKVKELVKRITEAYESLPKERYYCEETRTNQGICYTPGKDAEAAYEALIKEVRQYSLIQLGDYRTVTFKAF
;
A
#
# COMPACT_ATOMS: atom_id res chain seq x y z
N MET A 1 -48.75 16.96 24.79
CA MET A 1 -48.96 18.37 25.21
C MET A 1 -47.61 18.95 25.63
N PRO A 2 -47.33 20.21 25.29
CA PRO A 2 -46.06 20.59 24.65
C PRO A 2 -45.17 21.50 25.50
N ALA A 3 -43.86 21.50 25.22
CA ALA A 3 -43.04 22.71 25.29
C ALA A 3 -41.78 22.52 24.43
N ALA A 4 -41.87 22.97 23.19
CA ALA A 4 -40.76 23.16 22.28
C ALA A 4 -39.84 24.29 22.80
N ARG A 5 -38.52 24.10 22.70
CA ARG A 5 -37.56 25.21 22.68
C ARG A 5 -36.57 24.98 21.56
N VAL A 6 -36.98 25.41 20.38
CA VAL A 6 -36.13 25.73 19.23
C VAL A 6 -35.51 27.09 19.53
N LEU A 7 -34.18 27.17 19.55
CA LEU A 7 -33.47 28.45 19.60
C LEU A 7 -32.56 28.52 18.37
N LEU A 8 -33.10 29.21 17.36
CA LEU A 8 -32.42 29.71 16.18
C LEU A 8 -31.41 30.78 16.60
N LEU A 9 -30.16 30.64 16.16
CA LEU A 9 -29.22 31.76 16.09
C LEU A 9 -28.49 31.68 14.75
N ALA A 10 -28.97 32.46 13.80
CA ALA A 10 -28.30 32.80 12.57
C ALA A 10 -27.65 34.18 12.77
N VAL A 11 -26.33 34.27 12.62
CA VAL A 11 -25.64 35.51 12.23
C VAL A 11 -24.49 35.11 11.31
N GLY A 12 -24.56 35.56 10.06
CA GLY A 12 -23.51 35.37 9.08
C GLY A 12 -22.42 36.41 9.19
N TYR A 13 -21.23 36.06 8.70
CA TYR A 13 -20.30 37.01 8.13
C TYR A 13 -19.72 36.40 6.85
N ALA A 14 -20.10 37.01 5.73
CA ALA A 14 -19.46 36.85 4.44
C ALA A 14 -18.28 37.83 4.37
N THR A 15 -17.08 37.32 4.12
CA THR A 15 -15.98 38.11 3.55
C THR A 15 -15.28 37.27 2.51
N ALA A 16 -15.61 37.57 1.25
CA ALA A 16 -14.83 37.20 0.08
C ALA A 16 -13.52 38.00 0.06
N LEU A 17 -12.40 37.38 -0.34
CA LEU A 17 -11.20 38.00 -0.95
C LEU A 17 -10.35 36.84 -1.55
N ARG A 18 -10.57 36.49 -2.81
CA ARG A 18 -9.70 36.79 -3.99
C ARG A 18 -8.24 36.31 -3.87
N LEU A 19 -7.90 35.34 -4.72
CA LEU A 19 -6.55 34.93 -5.13
C LEU A 19 -5.73 36.09 -5.72
N PRO A 20 -4.38 35.96 -5.73
CA PRO A 20 -3.67 35.62 -6.99
C PRO A 20 -2.65 34.48 -6.77
N SER A 21 -2.54 33.43 -7.59
CA SER A 21 -2.00 33.40 -8.96
C SER A 21 -0.66 34.13 -9.09
N ALA A 22 0.45 33.43 -8.85
CA ALA A 22 1.78 33.82 -9.34
C ALA A 22 2.34 32.67 -10.19
N GLY A 23 2.35 32.91 -11.50
CA GLY A 23 2.91 32.02 -12.51
C GLY A 23 4.41 32.19 -12.69
N SER A 24 5.03 31.08 -13.09
CA SER A 24 6.13 30.94 -14.06
C SER A 24 6.79 32.24 -14.56
N THR A 25 8.07 32.41 -14.21
CA THR A 25 9.01 33.22 -15.00
C THR A 25 10.10 32.33 -15.57
N ALA A 26 10.00 32.08 -16.87
CA ALA A 26 11.07 31.57 -17.71
C ALA A 26 11.96 32.74 -18.19
N SER A 27 13.26 32.45 -18.32
CA SER A 27 14.21 32.95 -19.32
C SER A 27 14.32 34.46 -19.59
N ALA A 28 15.46 35.05 -19.21
CA ALA A 28 16.13 36.06 -20.03
C ALA A 28 17.64 36.11 -19.71
N ARG A 29 18.47 35.70 -20.70
CA ARG A 29 19.89 36.08 -20.78
C ARG A 29 20.01 37.59 -20.98
N PRO A 30 21.10 38.20 -20.50
CA PRO A 30 21.75 39.23 -21.29
C PRO A 30 23.22 38.90 -21.55
N THR A 31 23.55 38.86 -22.83
CA THR A 31 24.91 39.01 -23.38
C THR A 31 25.27 40.50 -23.43
N SER A 32 26.38 40.90 -22.83
CA SER A 32 27.07 42.14 -23.22
C SER A 32 28.58 41.92 -23.18
N THR A 33 29.20 42.14 -24.34
CA THR A 33 30.61 42.00 -24.63
C THR A 33 31.37 43.31 -24.43
N ARG A 34 32.68 43.16 -24.15
CA ARG A 34 33.83 43.98 -24.57
C ARG A 34 34.11 45.35 -23.90
N ARG A 35 35.28 45.35 -23.25
CA ARG A 35 36.27 46.44 -23.11
C ARG A 35 35.88 47.62 -22.23
N GLU A 36 36.44 47.67 -21.02
CA GLU A 36 37.43 48.70 -20.67
C GLU A 36 38.58 48.08 -19.85
N ILE A 37 39.77 48.61 -20.06
CA ILE A 37 41.11 48.17 -19.63
C ILE A 37 41.61 49.34 -18.75
N LEU A 38 42.17 49.18 -17.55
CA LEU A 38 43.61 49.02 -17.32
C LEU A 38 43.95 48.95 -15.80
N PRO A 39 45.08 48.31 -15.46
CA PRO A 39 45.59 48.03 -14.12
C PRO A 39 46.51 49.15 -13.62
N VAL A 40 46.90 49.13 -12.32
CA VAL A 40 48.26 49.48 -11.82
C VAL A 40 48.33 49.28 -10.29
N VAL A 41 49.14 48.28 -9.91
CA VAL A 41 50.14 48.27 -8.82
C VAL A 41 49.66 48.51 -7.38
N THR A 42 49.71 47.46 -6.56
CA THR A 42 50.72 47.35 -5.47
C THR A 42 50.71 45.92 -4.90
N SER A 43 51.84 45.25 -5.09
CA SER A 43 52.24 44.03 -4.41
C SER A 43 52.42 44.29 -2.91
N ALA A 44 51.62 43.64 -2.05
CA ALA A 44 52.01 43.15 -0.71
C ALA A 44 50.79 42.64 0.06
N ALA A 45 50.22 41.52 -0.37
CA ALA A 45 49.46 40.63 0.53
C ALA A 45 49.40 39.23 -0.08
N ALA A 46 50.56 38.70 -0.47
CA ALA A 46 50.75 37.27 -0.67
C ALA A 46 50.71 36.58 0.71
N ALA A 47 49.55 36.54 1.36
CA ALA A 47 49.35 35.83 2.62
C ALA A 47 47.87 35.63 3.05
N LEU A 48 46.87 35.90 2.20
CA LEU A 48 45.45 35.71 2.60
C LEU A 48 44.62 34.81 1.68
N PHE A 49 45.24 34.21 0.66
CA PHE A 49 44.69 33.02 0.01
C PHE A 49 45.44 31.79 0.51
N ALA A 50 45.37 31.56 1.83
CA ALA A 50 45.34 30.20 2.31
C ALA A 50 44.06 29.59 1.74
N VAL A 51 44.18 29.01 0.54
CA VAL A 51 43.20 28.11 -0.03
C VAL A 51 43.01 27.03 1.04
N ARG A 52 41.92 27.12 1.79
CA ARG A 52 41.42 26.00 2.59
C ARG A 52 40.97 24.94 1.58
N VAL A 53 41.92 24.19 1.06
CA VAL A 53 41.69 22.84 0.56
C VAL A 53 41.38 22.00 1.80
N SER A 54 40.13 22.06 2.26
CA SER A 54 39.64 21.15 3.29
C SER A 54 38.11 21.06 3.28
N ALA A 55 37.48 21.19 2.10
CA ALA A 55 36.03 21.02 1.96
C ALA A 55 35.61 19.56 1.70
N TYR A 56 36.57 18.65 1.44
CA TYR A 56 36.28 17.26 1.08
C TYR A 56 37.06 16.21 1.89
N ASP A 57 37.82 16.58 2.92
CA ASP A 57 38.71 15.64 3.63
C ASP A 57 38.07 14.92 4.82
N THR A 58 36.78 15.08 5.07
CA THR A 58 36.06 14.25 6.02
C THR A 58 34.70 13.86 5.43
N LEU A 59 34.71 12.95 4.46
CA LEU A 59 33.55 12.07 4.31
C LEU A 59 33.41 11.35 5.65
N PRO A 60 32.31 11.55 6.42
CA PRO A 60 32.11 10.75 7.61
C PRO A 60 32.09 9.30 7.15
N THR A 61 33.09 8.53 7.59
CA THR A 61 33.07 7.08 7.52
C THR A 61 31.93 6.63 8.40
N VAL A 62 30.74 6.56 7.81
CA VAL A 62 29.62 5.85 8.40
C VAL A 62 30.03 4.39 8.30
N ASP A 63 30.69 3.87 9.33
CA ASP A 63 30.84 2.44 9.51
C ASP A 63 29.41 1.89 9.58
N PRO A 64 28.94 1.15 8.56
CA PRO A 64 27.62 0.56 8.65
C PRO A 64 27.68 -0.45 9.79
N ASP A 65 26.81 -0.27 10.79
CA ASP A 65 26.59 -1.24 11.87
C ASP A 65 26.01 -2.53 11.28
N PHE A 66 26.82 -3.30 10.53
CA PHE A 66 26.41 -4.52 9.83
C PHE A 66 25.75 -5.51 10.79
N GLU A 67 26.26 -5.62 12.01
CA GLU A 67 25.66 -6.47 13.05
C GLU A 67 24.24 -6.05 13.41
N LYS A 68 23.95 -4.74 13.51
CA LYS A 68 22.60 -4.26 13.82
C LYS A 68 21.66 -4.48 12.63
N ILE A 69 22.16 -4.28 11.42
CA ILE A 69 21.39 -4.52 10.19
C ILE A 69 21.08 -6.01 10.02
N GLU A 70 22.05 -6.90 10.29
CA GLU A 70 21.87 -8.34 10.22
C GLU A 70 20.91 -8.86 11.30
N ARG A 71 21.00 -8.35 12.54
CA ARG A 71 20.02 -8.68 13.61
C ARG A 71 18.61 -8.25 13.22
N LEU A 72 18.44 -7.03 12.72
CA LEU A 72 17.15 -6.53 12.24
C LEU A 72 16.61 -7.36 11.07
N ARG A 73 17.48 -7.84 10.18
CA ARG A 73 17.08 -8.74 9.10
C ARG A 73 16.59 -10.09 9.64
N LEU A 74 17.34 -10.72 10.54
CA LEU A 74 16.96 -12.00 11.16
C LEU A 74 15.64 -11.88 11.94
N GLU A 75 15.43 -10.78 12.66
CA GLU A 75 14.19 -10.50 13.38
C GLU A 75 13.00 -10.36 12.42
N ARG A 76 13.16 -9.64 11.31
CA ARG A 76 12.13 -9.53 10.27
C ARG A 76 11.81 -10.89 9.65
N GLU A 77 12.82 -11.67 9.28
CA GLU A 77 12.63 -13.00 8.71
C GLU A 77 11.92 -13.95 9.70
N ALA A 78 12.27 -13.90 10.98
CA ALA A 78 11.63 -14.69 12.02
C ALA A 78 10.18 -14.26 12.25
N ALA A 79 9.90 -12.96 12.30
CA ALA A 79 8.55 -12.42 12.43
C ALA A 79 7.67 -12.83 11.22
N THR A 80 8.21 -12.70 10.00
CA THR A 80 7.51 -13.13 8.78
C THR A 80 7.22 -14.62 8.81
N LYS A 81 8.18 -15.49 9.18
CA LYS A 81 7.96 -16.94 9.29
C LYS A 81 6.86 -17.30 10.28
N LYS A 82 6.77 -16.61 11.43
CA LYS A 82 5.68 -16.82 12.39
C LYS A 82 4.33 -16.44 11.81
N LYS A 83 4.24 -15.28 11.15
CA LYS A 83 3.01 -14.83 10.49
C LYS A 83 2.60 -15.74 9.34
N THR A 84 3.53 -16.24 8.54
CA THR A 84 3.21 -17.17 7.46
C THR A 84 2.68 -18.50 8.00
N GLN A 85 3.26 -19.02 9.08
CA GLN A 85 2.73 -20.22 9.75
C GLN A 85 1.30 -19.99 10.29
N GLN A 86 1.01 -18.81 10.84
CA GLN A 86 -0.34 -18.45 11.29
C GLN A 86 -1.32 -18.41 10.11
N VAL A 87 -1.00 -17.71 9.02
CA VAL A 87 -1.82 -17.69 7.79
C VAL A 87 -2.10 -19.10 7.29
N LEU A 88 -1.07 -19.96 7.23
CA LEU A 88 -1.24 -21.34 6.78
C LEU A 88 -2.12 -22.18 7.72
N SER A 89 -2.12 -21.90 9.03
CA SER A 89 -3.01 -22.57 9.97
C SER A 89 -4.48 -22.23 9.73
N PHE A 90 -4.79 -20.96 9.41
CA PHE A 90 -6.14 -20.54 9.04
C PHE A 90 -6.60 -21.17 7.73
N VAL A 91 -5.72 -21.20 6.71
CA VAL A 91 -6.06 -21.85 5.42
C VAL A 91 -6.31 -23.34 5.60
N LYS A 92 -5.53 -24.03 6.44
CA LYS A 92 -5.79 -25.44 6.78
C LYS A 92 -7.11 -25.63 7.52
N ALA A 93 -7.52 -24.69 8.36
CA ALA A 93 -8.81 -24.75 9.03
C ALA A 93 -9.97 -24.60 8.03
N ILE A 94 -9.82 -23.75 7.00
CA ILE A 94 -10.79 -23.61 5.91
C ILE A 94 -10.87 -24.89 5.08
N GLU A 95 -9.73 -25.53 4.77
CA GLU A 95 -9.70 -26.81 4.03
C GLU A 95 -10.28 -27.99 4.81
N ALA A 96 -10.18 -27.95 6.14
CA ALA A 96 -10.73 -29.00 7.00
C ALA A 96 -12.25 -28.88 7.18
N ALA A 97 -12.84 -27.72 6.86
CA ALA A 97 -14.27 -27.49 7.00
C ALA A 97 -15.06 -28.35 6.01
N ARG A 98 -15.99 -29.15 6.52
CA ARG A 98 -16.87 -30.00 5.69
C ARG A 98 -18.30 -29.50 5.65
N THR A 99 -18.67 -28.73 6.67
CA THR A 99 -19.99 -28.12 6.77
C THR A 99 -19.95 -26.64 6.45
N LYS A 100 -21.11 -26.12 6.05
CA LYS A 100 -21.29 -24.70 5.71
C LYS A 100 -20.88 -23.79 6.88
N ASP A 101 -21.31 -24.12 8.10
CA ASP A 101 -21.07 -23.29 9.29
C ASP A 101 -19.60 -23.30 9.74
N GLU A 102 -18.93 -24.45 9.62
CA GLU A 102 -17.48 -24.55 9.86
C GLU A 102 -16.69 -23.69 8.87
N PHE A 103 -17.10 -23.69 7.59
CA PHE A 103 -16.45 -22.88 6.57
C PHE A 103 -16.61 -21.39 6.85
N ILE A 104 -17.84 -20.94 7.16
CA ILE A 104 -18.14 -19.54 7.47
C ILE A 104 -17.31 -19.09 8.68
N THR A 105 -17.32 -19.85 9.78
CA THR A 105 -16.56 -19.47 10.98
C THR A 105 -15.05 -19.47 10.77
N ALA A 106 -14.51 -20.37 9.94
CA ALA A 106 -13.09 -20.39 9.59
C ALA A 106 -12.72 -19.21 8.68
N ALA A 107 -13.57 -18.90 7.70
CA ALA A 107 -13.41 -17.78 6.78
C ALA A 107 -13.44 -16.43 7.53
N ASP A 108 -14.41 -16.24 8.43
CA ASP A 108 -14.54 -15.03 9.23
C ASP A 108 -13.34 -14.81 10.14
N LYS A 109 -12.86 -15.88 10.81
CA LYS A 109 -11.64 -15.82 11.64
C LYS A 109 -10.43 -15.41 10.81
N PHE A 110 -10.30 -15.92 9.59
CA PHE A 110 -9.21 -15.55 8.69
C PHE A 110 -9.34 -14.10 8.21
N ALA A 111 -10.54 -13.65 7.85
CA ALA A 111 -10.80 -12.26 7.46
C ALA A 111 -10.45 -11.28 8.60
N ILE A 112 -10.89 -11.56 9.83
CA ILE A 112 -10.56 -10.76 11.02
C ILE A 112 -9.05 -10.70 11.24
N PHE A 113 -8.34 -11.81 11.09
CA PHE A 113 -6.88 -11.85 11.20
C PHE A 113 -6.20 -10.96 10.16
N ILE A 114 -6.63 -11.03 8.89
CA ILE A 114 -6.06 -10.20 7.82
C ILE A 114 -6.31 -8.71 8.11
N ILE A 115 -7.52 -8.35 8.56
CA ILE A 115 -7.86 -6.97 8.93
C ILE A 115 -6.99 -6.48 10.09
N GLY A 116 -6.76 -7.33 11.09
CA GLY A 116 -5.93 -7.00 12.26
C GLY A 116 -4.45 -6.79 11.93
N GLU A 117 -3.90 -7.57 10.99
CA GLU A 117 -2.50 -7.43 10.56
C GLU A 117 -2.29 -6.25 9.59
N GLY A 118 -3.31 -5.89 8.80
CA GLY A 118 -3.30 -4.75 7.88
C GLY A 118 -2.34 -4.86 6.70
N LYS A 119 -1.50 -5.91 6.65
CA LYS A 119 -0.61 -6.25 5.53
C LYS A 119 -0.42 -7.76 5.45
N PHE A 120 -0.42 -8.30 4.23
CA PHE A 120 -0.06 -9.69 4.01
C PHE A 120 1.46 -9.90 4.22
N PRO A 121 1.90 -10.98 4.88
CA PRO A 121 3.33 -11.25 5.05
C PRO A 121 4.02 -11.47 3.70
N GLU A 122 5.24 -10.92 3.58
CA GLU A 122 6.04 -11.00 2.37
C GLU A 122 6.47 -12.43 2.05
N GLY A 123 6.54 -12.77 0.76
CA GLY A 123 6.99 -14.08 0.28
C GLY A 123 5.92 -15.17 0.24
N LEU A 124 4.69 -14.92 0.69
CA LEU A 124 3.56 -15.83 0.45
C LEU A 124 2.97 -15.67 -0.95
N LYS A 125 2.76 -16.79 -1.63
CA LYS A 125 2.09 -16.83 -2.92
C LYS A 125 0.58 -16.73 -2.73
N VAL A 126 0.06 -15.51 -2.68
CA VAL A 126 -1.37 -15.22 -2.48
C VAL A 126 -2.26 -15.95 -3.50
N LYS A 127 -1.82 -16.07 -4.76
CA LYS A 127 -2.53 -16.82 -5.80
C LYS A 127 -2.76 -18.28 -5.43
N GLU A 128 -1.77 -18.94 -4.83
CA GLU A 128 -1.89 -20.34 -4.42
C GLU A 128 -2.84 -20.46 -3.21
N LEU A 129 -2.82 -19.50 -2.28
CA LEU A 129 -3.76 -19.49 -1.15
C LEU A 129 -5.20 -19.30 -1.61
N VAL A 130 -5.45 -18.36 -2.53
CA VAL A 130 -6.79 -18.14 -3.10
C VAL A 130 -7.29 -19.41 -3.80
N LYS A 131 -6.44 -20.10 -4.57
CA LYS A 131 -6.81 -21.38 -5.20
C LYS A 131 -7.20 -22.46 -4.20
N ARG A 132 -6.45 -22.59 -3.10
CA ARG A 132 -6.77 -23.55 -2.03
C ARG A 132 -8.11 -23.23 -1.36
N ILE A 133 -8.39 -21.95 -1.13
CA ILE A 133 -9.66 -21.48 -0.56
C ILE A 133 -10.81 -21.70 -1.55
N THR A 134 -10.60 -21.48 -2.86
CA THR A 134 -11.61 -21.76 -3.89
C THR A 134 -11.92 -23.26 -3.98
N GLU A 135 -10.90 -24.11 -3.91
CA GLU A 135 -11.07 -25.57 -3.91
C GLU A 135 -11.86 -26.05 -2.69
N ALA A 136 -11.56 -25.50 -1.50
CA ALA A 136 -12.31 -25.79 -0.28
C ALA A 136 -13.78 -25.35 -0.41
N TYR A 137 -14.03 -24.15 -0.94
CA TYR A 137 -15.39 -23.66 -1.21
C TYR A 137 -16.15 -24.54 -2.21
N GLU A 138 -15.51 -24.97 -3.30
CA GLU A 138 -16.13 -25.82 -4.31
C GLU A 138 -16.44 -27.24 -3.83
N SER A 139 -15.76 -27.69 -2.77
CA SER A 139 -15.94 -29.01 -2.15
C SER A 139 -17.12 -29.08 -1.17
N LEU A 140 -17.70 -27.93 -0.80
CA LEU A 140 -18.85 -27.85 0.09
C LEU A 140 -20.10 -28.51 -0.53
N PRO A 141 -21.02 -29.04 0.29
CA PRO A 141 -22.29 -29.58 -0.20
C PRO A 141 -23.09 -28.50 -0.92
N LYS A 142 -23.51 -28.78 -2.16
CA LYS A 142 -24.24 -27.83 -3.02
C LYS A 142 -25.73 -28.16 -3.08
N GLU A 143 -26.54 -27.16 -2.80
CA GLU A 143 -27.99 -27.18 -2.99
C GLU A 143 -28.34 -26.80 -4.44
N ARG A 144 -29.40 -27.41 -4.95
CA ARG A 144 -29.93 -27.13 -6.30
C ARG A 144 -30.92 -25.99 -6.22
N TYR A 145 -30.81 -25.02 -7.13
CA TYR A 145 -31.80 -23.96 -7.28
C TYR A 145 -32.09 -23.70 -8.76
N TYR A 146 -33.28 -23.17 -9.02
CA TYR A 146 -33.70 -22.82 -10.37
C TYR A 146 -33.14 -21.46 -10.76
N CYS A 147 -32.52 -21.39 -11.94
CA CYS A 147 -31.91 -20.21 -12.51
C CYS A 147 -32.32 -20.03 -13.97
N GLU A 148 -32.04 -18.87 -14.57
CA GLU A 148 -32.31 -18.63 -15.98
C GLU A 148 -31.65 -19.70 -16.86
N GLU A 149 -32.40 -20.21 -17.84
CA GLU A 149 -31.93 -21.26 -18.72
C GLU A 149 -30.82 -20.72 -19.64
N THR A 150 -29.59 -21.15 -19.37
CA THR A 150 -28.47 -20.99 -20.29
C THR A 150 -28.23 -22.28 -21.06
N ARG A 151 -27.50 -22.18 -22.19
CA ARG A 151 -27.17 -23.32 -23.06
C ARG A 151 -26.52 -24.50 -22.31
N THR A 152 -25.86 -24.25 -21.17
CA THR A 152 -25.11 -25.23 -20.41
C THR A 152 -25.83 -25.72 -19.15
N ASN A 153 -26.75 -24.94 -18.59
CA ASN A 153 -27.25 -25.19 -17.23
C ASN A 153 -28.65 -25.81 -17.20
N GLN A 154 -29.38 -25.86 -18.32
CA GLN A 154 -30.73 -26.46 -18.40
C GLN A 154 -31.69 -25.97 -17.29
N GLY A 155 -31.51 -24.74 -16.81
CA GLY A 155 -32.32 -24.11 -15.75
C GLY A 155 -31.98 -24.53 -14.31
N ILE A 156 -30.93 -25.31 -14.08
CA ILE A 156 -30.52 -25.78 -12.75
C ILE A 156 -29.12 -25.29 -12.41
N CYS A 157 -29.01 -24.53 -11.34
CA CYS A 157 -27.76 -24.03 -10.79
C CYS A 157 -27.48 -24.65 -9.40
N TYR A 158 -26.21 -24.62 -9.00
CA TYR A 158 -25.73 -25.21 -7.76
C TYR A 158 -25.06 -24.14 -6.89
N THR A 159 -25.46 -24.05 -5.63
CA THR A 159 -24.86 -23.12 -4.65
C THR A 159 -24.62 -23.84 -3.33
N PRO A 160 -23.50 -23.61 -2.63
CA PRO A 160 -23.31 -24.08 -1.25
C PRO A 160 -24.14 -23.28 -0.22
N GLY A 161 -24.89 -22.27 -0.67
CA GLY A 161 -25.79 -21.46 0.13
C GLY A 161 -25.30 -20.02 0.27
N LYS A 162 -26.26 -19.09 0.39
CA LYS A 162 -26.02 -17.63 0.40
C LYS A 162 -25.00 -17.17 1.44
N ASP A 163 -25.04 -17.76 2.64
CA ASP A 163 -24.15 -17.32 3.72
C ASP A 163 -22.69 -17.75 3.49
N ALA A 164 -22.48 -18.93 2.86
CA ALA A 164 -21.14 -19.39 2.50
C ALA A 164 -20.57 -18.59 1.33
N GLU A 165 -21.42 -18.22 0.35
CA GLU A 165 -21.07 -17.29 -0.73
C GLU A 165 -20.64 -15.93 -0.16
N ALA A 166 -21.44 -15.35 0.74
CA ALA A 166 -21.13 -14.06 1.34
C ALA A 166 -19.81 -14.07 2.14
N ALA A 167 -19.58 -15.12 2.94
CA ALA A 167 -18.34 -15.28 3.70
C ALA A 167 -17.12 -15.45 2.78
N TYR A 168 -17.25 -16.25 1.72
CA TYR A 168 -16.20 -16.44 0.72
C TYR A 168 -15.88 -15.12 -0.02
N GLU A 169 -16.89 -14.41 -0.52
CA GLU A 169 -16.70 -13.14 -1.20
C GLU A 169 -16.06 -12.07 -0.31
N ALA A 170 -16.51 -11.97 0.94
CA ALA A 170 -15.94 -11.06 1.93
C ALA A 170 -14.45 -11.36 2.18
N LEU A 171 -14.12 -12.63 2.42
CA LEU A 171 -12.73 -13.05 2.64
C LEU A 171 -11.85 -12.76 1.43
N ILE A 172 -12.30 -13.11 0.21
CA ILE A 172 -11.52 -12.86 -1.00
C ILE A 172 -11.32 -11.36 -1.24
N LYS A 173 -12.31 -10.53 -0.92
CA LYS A 173 -12.18 -9.07 -0.98
C LYS A 173 -11.10 -8.57 -0.01
N GLU A 174 -11.10 -9.02 1.24
CA GLU A 174 -10.08 -8.63 2.22
C GLU A 174 -8.68 -9.12 1.79
N VAL A 175 -8.57 -10.37 1.32
CA VAL A 175 -7.30 -10.90 0.80
C VAL A 175 -6.76 -10.03 -0.33
N ARG A 176 -7.62 -9.61 -1.27
CA ARG A 176 -7.23 -8.71 -2.38
C ARG A 176 -6.81 -7.33 -1.90
N GLN A 177 -7.52 -6.78 -0.91
CA GLN A 177 -7.24 -5.46 -0.36
C GLN A 177 -5.88 -5.41 0.34
N TYR A 178 -5.53 -6.46 1.09
CA TYR A 178 -4.30 -6.50 1.89
C TYR A 178 -3.11 -7.19 1.20
N SER A 179 -3.33 -7.88 0.07
CA SER A 179 -2.26 -8.31 -0.82
C SER A 179 -1.78 -7.12 -1.65
N LEU A 180 -0.68 -6.48 -1.24
CA LEU A 180 -0.02 -5.37 -1.95
C LEU A 180 0.36 -5.66 -3.42
N ILE A 181 0.24 -6.92 -3.86
CA ILE A 181 0.54 -7.38 -5.22
C ILE A 181 -0.78 -7.80 -5.86
N GLN A 182 -1.23 -7.07 -6.89
CA GLN A 182 -2.43 -7.47 -7.61
C GLN A 182 -2.20 -8.84 -8.23
N LEU A 183 -3.25 -9.66 -8.16
CA LEU A 183 -3.37 -10.94 -8.83
C LEU A 183 -3.24 -10.74 -10.36
N GLY A 184 -2.04 -10.47 -10.87
CA GLY A 184 -1.80 -10.14 -12.29
C GLY A 184 -1.15 -8.77 -12.60
N ASP A 185 -0.66 -7.99 -11.63
CA ASP A 185 -0.10 -6.66 -11.93
C ASP A 185 1.29 -6.70 -12.57
N TYR A 186 1.33 -6.55 -13.89
CA TYR A 186 2.46 -5.93 -14.57
C TYR A 186 2.32 -4.41 -14.43
N ARG A 187 2.80 -3.83 -13.34
CA ARG A 187 2.98 -2.37 -13.29
C ARG A 187 4.21 -2.01 -14.12
N THR A 188 4.02 -1.31 -15.24
CA THR A 188 5.13 -0.66 -15.94
C THR A 188 5.71 0.42 -15.04
N VAL A 189 6.90 0.16 -14.51
CA VAL A 189 7.67 1.17 -13.77
C VAL A 189 8.27 2.12 -14.80
N THR A 190 7.60 3.23 -15.08
CA THR A 190 8.23 4.31 -15.83
C THR A 190 9.24 4.99 -14.91
N PHE A 191 10.52 4.68 -15.10
CA PHE A 191 11.60 5.44 -14.49
C PHE A 191 11.59 6.84 -15.09
N LYS A 192 11.35 7.87 -14.27
CA LYS A 192 11.71 9.24 -14.66
C LYS A 192 13.24 9.29 -14.63
N ALA A 193 13.86 9.24 -15.80
CA ALA A 193 15.28 9.56 -15.95
C ALA A 193 15.49 11.02 -15.51
N PHE A 194 16.48 11.24 -14.66
CA PHE A 194 16.90 12.55 -14.17
C PHE A 194 17.54 13.38 -15.28
#